data_AF-A0AAD9X7H8-F1
#
_entry.id   AF-A0AAD9X7H8-F1
#
_cell.length_a   1.000
_cell.length_b   1.000
_cell.length_c   1.000
_cell.angle_alpha   90.00
_cell.angle_beta   90.00
_cell.angle_gamma   90.00
#
_symmetry.space_group_name_H-M   'P 1'
#
loop_
_entity.id
_entity.type
_entity.pdbx_description
1 polymer ?
#
loop_
_entity_poly.entity_id
_entity_poly.type
_entity_poly.pdbx_seq_one_letter_code
_entity_poly.pdbx_strand_id
1 'polypeptide(L)'
;MQREMKFSTGIVHQLLMHELHHDGTEDEMRFMIGYHLIWFSKVEFYFITGLKFKVIPDSMRYDLVENSIHHRYFDGLDEVDYEQLIAVLWIVIFEQQYNAVKLCLLYILNWILMGLDEKEKILVWQIRLVEDLDTFDVFPWGAQVIGSHVLDDRREQLEN
;
A
#
# COMPACT_ATOMS: atom_id res chain seq x y z
N MET A 1 2.82 -33.73 2.61
CA MET A 1 1.42 -33.49 3.01
C MET A 1 0.77 -32.64 1.93
N GLN A 2 -0.13 -33.21 1.13
CA GLN A 2 -0.80 -32.48 0.04
C GLN A 2 -2.01 -31.76 0.64
N ARG A 3 -2.19 -30.47 0.38
CA ARG A 3 -3.36 -29.71 0.87
C ARG A 3 -4.60 -30.19 0.11
N GLU A 4 -5.63 -30.62 0.83
CA GLU A 4 -6.94 -30.98 0.25
C GLU A 4 -7.74 -29.75 -0.20
N MET A 5 -7.54 -28.60 0.46
CA MET A 5 -8.22 -27.36 0.15
C MET A 5 -7.45 -26.54 -0.90
N LYS A 6 -8.13 -26.20 -2.00
CA LYS A 6 -7.63 -25.28 -3.04
C LYS A 6 -8.11 -23.87 -2.76
N PHE A 7 -7.31 -22.87 -3.13
CA PHE A 7 -7.72 -21.48 -3.11
C PHE A 7 -8.95 -21.27 -4.02
N SER A 8 -9.94 -20.55 -3.52
CA SER A 8 -11.18 -20.24 -4.25
C SER A 8 -11.49 -18.77 -4.09
N THR A 9 -11.18 -17.99 -5.13
CA THR A 9 -11.47 -16.54 -5.17
C THR A 9 -12.94 -16.25 -4.93
N GLY A 10 -13.85 -17.09 -5.45
CA GLY A 10 -15.29 -16.90 -5.26
C GLY A 10 -15.72 -17.00 -3.79
N ILE A 11 -15.12 -17.92 -3.01
CA ILE A 11 -15.43 -18.04 -1.58
C ILE A 11 -14.91 -16.82 -0.81
N VAL A 12 -13.69 -16.37 -1.11
CA VAL A 12 -13.10 -15.18 -0.47
C VAL A 12 -13.95 -13.94 -0.79
N HIS A 13 -14.33 -13.76 -2.05
CA HIS A 13 -15.20 -12.65 -2.45
C HIS A 13 -16.54 -12.69 -1.71
N GLN A 14 -17.19 -13.86 -1.65
CA GLN A 14 -18.45 -14.00 -0.89
C GLN A 14 -18.27 -13.72 0.60
N LEU A 15 -17.16 -14.11 1.21
CA LEU A 15 -16.84 -13.79 2.60
C LEU A 15 -16.76 -12.27 2.80
N LEU A 16 -16.02 -11.57 1.94
CA LEU A 16 -15.85 -10.11 2.01
C LEU A 16 -17.18 -9.37 1.86
N MET A 17 -18.09 -9.86 1.00
CA MET A 17 -19.44 -9.27 0.83
C MET A 17 -20.38 -9.45 2.02
N HIS A 18 -20.04 -10.33 2.96
CA HIS A 18 -20.85 -10.58 4.18
C HIS A 18 -20.14 -10.05 5.42
N GLU A 19 -19.39 -8.95 5.27
CA GLU A 19 -18.89 -8.19 6.41
C GLU A 19 -20.05 -7.73 7.30
N LEU A 20 -19.89 -7.91 8.60
CA LEU A 20 -20.81 -7.45 9.62
C LEU A 20 -20.47 -6.01 9.99
N HIS A 21 -21.28 -5.07 9.51
CA HIS A 21 -21.21 -3.68 9.97
C HIS A 21 -21.55 -3.59 11.46
N HIS A 22 -20.78 -2.81 12.20
CA HIS A 22 -21.05 -2.51 13.61
C HIS A 22 -20.80 -1.03 13.91
N ASP A 23 -21.61 -0.46 14.80
CA ASP A 23 -21.52 0.96 15.19
C ASP A 23 -20.37 1.25 16.19
N GLY A 24 -19.32 0.43 16.16
CA GLY A 24 -18.21 0.47 17.11
C GLY A 24 -17.04 1.33 16.62
N THR A 25 -16.19 1.77 17.54
CA THR A 25 -14.97 2.55 17.24
C THR A 25 -13.76 1.68 16.92
N GLU A 26 -13.94 0.37 16.78
CA GLU A 26 -12.86 -0.59 16.53
C GLU A 26 -12.59 -0.68 15.02
N ASP A 27 -11.34 -0.43 14.63
CA ASP A 27 -10.89 -0.56 13.23
C ASP A 27 -10.66 -2.04 12.88
N GLU A 28 -11.75 -2.80 12.74
CA GLU A 28 -11.72 -4.22 12.36
C GLU A 28 -12.90 -4.61 11.45
N MET A 29 -12.63 -5.53 10.52
CA MET A 29 -13.66 -6.20 9.73
C MET A 29 -14.16 -7.44 10.47
N ARG A 30 -15.46 -7.66 10.54
CA ARG A 30 -16.07 -8.82 11.23
C ARG A 30 -16.83 -9.71 10.27
N PHE A 31 -16.68 -11.02 10.41
CA PHE A 31 -17.34 -12.01 9.56
C PHE A 31 -17.93 -13.13 10.40
N MET A 32 -19.13 -13.59 10.05
CA MET A 32 -19.74 -14.79 10.64
C MET A 32 -19.61 -15.97 9.68
N ILE A 33 -18.78 -16.94 10.04
CA ILE A 33 -18.62 -18.18 9.27
C ILE A 33 -19.23 -19.33 10.08
N GLY A 34 -20.41 -19.78 9.66
CA GLY A 34 -21.20 -20.73 10.44
C GLY A 34 -21.63 -20.11 11.77
N TYR A 35 -21.07 -20.60 12.87
CA TYR A 35 -21.31 -20.06 14.23
C TYR A 35 -20.06 -19.42 14.85
N HIS A 36 -19.03 -19.16 14.05
CA HIS A 36 -17.79 -18.56 14.49
C HIS A 36 -17.72 -17.10 14.03
N LEU A 37 -17.54 -16.20 14.99
CA LEU A 37 -17.18 -14.82 14.72
C LEU A 37 -15.67 -14.76 14.48
N ILE A 38 -15.29 -14.24 13.32
CA ILE A 38 -13.90 -14.00 12.93
C ILE A 38 -13.77 -12.51 12.70
N TRP A 39 -12.66 -11.93 13.15
CA TRP A 39 -12.34 -10.55 12.88
C TRP A 39 -10.98 -10.43 12.20
N PHE A 40 -10.81 -9.35 11.45
CA PHE A 40 -9.56 -8.94 10.85
C PHE A 40 -9.33 -7.48 11.23
N SER A 41 -8.38 -7.26 12.14
CA SER A 41 -8.01 -5.93 12.63
C SER A 41 -6.63 -5.52 12.12
N LYS A 42 -6.18 -4.34 12.56
CA LYS A 42 -4.79 -3.89 12.40
C LYS A 42 -3.76 -4.91 12.93
N VAL A 43 -4.13 -5.74 13.91
CA VAL A 43 -3.25 -6.77 14.48
C VAL A 43 -3.00 -7.89 13.47
N GLU A 44 -4.06 -8.49 12.91
CA GLU A 44 -3.95 -9.52 11.88
C GLU A 44 -3.24 -8.98 10.64
N PHE A 45 -3.56 -7.75 10.22
CA PHE A 45 -2.88 -7.09 9.12
C PHE A 45 -1.36 -6.95 9.37
N TYR A 46 -0.96 -6.49 10.55
CA TYR A 46 0.45 -6.36 10.92
C TYR A 46 1.16 -7.72 10.90
N PHE A 47 0.52 -8.79 11.39
CA PHE A 47 1.13 -10.12 11.37
C PHE A 47 1.32 -10.68 9.96
N ILE A 48 0.44 -10.34 9.01
CA ILE A 48 0.54 -10.81 7.62
C ILE A 48 1.57 -9.99 6.84
N THR A 49 1.54 -8.67 6.99
CA THR A 49 2.29 -7.74 6.11
C THR A 49 3.59 -7.23 6.74
N GLY A 50 3.69 -7.23 8.07
CA GLY A 50 4.77 -6.59 8.82
C GLY A 50 4.73 -5.05 8.82
N LEU A 51 3.74 -4.43 8.16
CA LEU A 51 3.67 -2.98 7.99
C LEU A 51 3.16 -2.30 9.27
N LYS A 52 3.90 -1.28 9.71
CA LYS A 52 3.68 -0.61 11.00
C LYS A 52 2.56 0.43 10.90
N PHE A 53 1.91 0.72 12.02
CA PHE A 53 0.80 1.70 12.16
C PHE A 53 1.17 2.92 13.01
N LYS A 54 2.45 3.26 13.12
CA LYS A 54 2.91 4.38 13.97
C LYS A 54 2.39 5.74 13.47
N VAL A 55 2.35 6.74 14.34
CA VAL A 55 2.09 8.13 13.93
C VAL A 55 3.29 8.63 13.12
N ILE A 56 3.03 9.25 11.97
CA ILE A 56 4.06 9.91 11.16
C ILE A 56 4.58 11.11 11.96
N PRO A 57 5.88 11.21 12.29
CA PRO A 57 6.41 12.42 12.90
C PRO A 57 6.30 13.59 11.92
N ASP A 58 5.69 14.71 12.34
CA ASP A 58 5.62 15.95 11.52
C ASP A 58 7.00 16.47 11.07
N SER A 59 8.07 16.01 11.73
CA SER A 59 9.46 16.37 11.43
C SER A 59 10.10 15.56 10.30
N MET A 60 9.40 14.59 9.70
CA MET A 60 9.92 13.83 8.57
C MET A 60 9.97 14.72 7.33
N ARG A 61 11.13 15.36 7.10
CA ARG A 61 11.49 16.00 5.83
C ARG A 61 12.37 15.05 5.06
N TYR A 62 11.90 14.67 3.88
CA TYR A 62 12.67 13.86 2.95
C TYR A 62 13.23 14.80 1.89
N ASP A 63 14.49 15.20 2.07
CA ASP A 63 15.15 16.07 1.11
C ASP A 63 15.51 15.27 -0.15
N LEU A 64 15.31 15.89 -1.32
CA LEU A 64 15.76 15.30 -2.58
C LEU A 64 17.28 15.36 -2.62
N VAL A 65 17.91 14.20 -2.68
CA VAL A 65 19.35 14.08 -2.86
C VAL A 65 19.70 14.35 -4.32
N GLU A 66 20.84 15.00 -4.54
CA GLU A 66 21.42 15.20 -5.87
C GLU A 66 21.67 13.83 -6.54
N ASN A 67 21.19 13.63 -7.77
CA ASN A 67 21.13 12.32 -8.47
C ASN A 67 20.14 11.27 -7.91
N SER A 68 19.08 11.70 -7.22
CA SER A 68 17.93 10.87 -6.87
C SER A 68 17.32 10.14 -8.08
N ILE A 69 16.67 9.00 -7.83
CA ILE A 69 15.87 8.25 -8.82
C ILE A 69 14.79 9.16 -9.42
N HIS A 70 14.31 10.14 -8.64
CA HIS A 70 13.36 11.16 -9.06
C HIS A 70 13.87 11.99 -10.24
N HIS A 71 15.06 12.58 -10.12
CA HIS A 71 15.65 13.37 -11.20
C HIS A 71 16.22 12.50 -12.32
N ARG A 72 16.77 11.32 -11.97
CA ARG A 72 17.48 10.47 -12.93
C ARG A 72 16.55 9.75 -13.90
N TYR A 73 15.37 9.33 -13.44
CA TYR A 73 14.46 8.50 -14.25
C TYR A 73 13.14 9.18 -14.57
N PHE A 74 12.77 10.24 -13.84
CA PHE A 74 11.50 10.94 -14.01
C PHE A 74 11.66 12.44 -14.25
N ASP A 75 12.87 12.92 -14.57
CA ASP A 75 13.15 14.33 -14.85
C ASP A 75 12.61 15.33 -13.78
N GLY A 76 12.43 14.86 -12.55
CA GLY A 76 11.92 15.69 -11.45
C GLY A 76 10.40 15.91 -11.44
N LEU A 77 9.61 15.10 -12.15
CA LEU A 77 8.14 15.21 -12.18
C LEU A 77 7.46 15.09 -10.80
N ASP A 78 6.55 15.99 -10.46
CA ASP A 78 5.85 15.98 -9.15
C ASP A 78 4.96 14.74 -8.92
N GLU A 79 4.57 14.06 -9.99
CA GLU A 79 3.76 12.84 -9.95
C GLU A 79 4.26 11.89 -11.04
N VAL A 80 4.31 10.60 -10.70
CA VAL A 80 4.73 9.54 -11.63
C VAL A 80 3.59 8.56 -11.81
N ASP A 81 3.17 8.33 -13.05
CA ASP A 81 2.12 7.36 -13.36
C ASP A 81 2.67 5.93 -13.50
N TYR A 82 1.75 4.96 -13.61
CA TYR A 82 2.07 3.55 -13.76
C TYR A 82 2.95 3.26 -14.98
N GLU A 83 2.59 3.82 -16.15
CA GLU A 83 3.28 3.55 -17.40
C GLU A 83 4.73 4.06 -17.36
N GLN A 84 4.94 5.25 -16.80
CA GLN A 84 6.25 5.83 -16.59
C GLN A 84 7.13 4.95 -15.69
N LEU A 85 6.60 4.49 -14.55
CA LEU A 85 7.35 3.62 -13.65
C LEU A 85 7.73 2.30 -14.31
N ILE A 86 6.76 1.65 -14.97
CA ILE A 86 6.97 0.36 -15.63
C ILE A 86 7.93 0.47 -16.81
N ALA A 87 7.83 1.55 -17.59
CA ALA A 87 8.77 1.81 -18.68
C ALA A 87 10.21 1.90 -18.15
N VAL A 88 10.44 2.61 -17.04
CA VAL A 88 11.76 2.67 -16.42
C VAL A 88 12.22 1.28 -15.96
N LEU A 89 11.36 0.53 -15.26
CA LEU A 89 11.70 -0.80 -14.75
C LEU A 89 12.04 -1.82 -15.86
N TRP A 90 11.42 -1.72 -17.04
CA TRP A 90 11.63 -2.67 -18.14
C TRP A 90 12.71 -2.24 -19.14
N ILE A 91 12.85 -0.95 -19.41
CA ILE A 91 13.71 -0.45 -20.49
C ILE A 91 15.09 -0.08 -19.98
N VAL A 92 15.19 0.42 -18.74
CA VAL A 92 16.44 0.96 -18.22
C VAL A 92 17.34 -0.16 -17.69
N ILE A 93 18.61 -0.09 -18.07
CA ILE A 93 19.67 -0.89 -17.45
C ILE A 93 20.17 -0.11 -16.23
N PHE A 94 19.91 -0.65 -15.04
CA PHE A 94 20.32 -0.01 -13.79
C PHE A 94 21.80 -0.23 -13.50
N GLU A 95 22.59 0.84 -13.56
CA GLU A 95 24.00 0.82 -13.12
C GLU A 95 24.10 0.56 -11.60
N GLN A 96 23.15 1.09 -10.84
CA GLN A 96 23.06 0.91 -9.39
C GLN A 96 21.85 0.03 -9.06
N GLN A 97 22.11 -1.18 -8.57
CA GLN A 97 21.04 -2.16 -8.27
C GLN A 97 20.03 -1.64 -7.25
N TYR A 98 20.46 -0.81 -6.30
CA TYR A 98 19.55 -0.19 -5.31
C TYR A 98 18.50 0.72 -5.95
N ASN A 99 18.77 1.32 -7.12
CA ASN A 99 17.76 2.12 -7.81
C ASN A 99 16.61 1.25 -8.32
N ALA A 100 16.91 0.08 -8.85
CA ALA A 100 15.88 -0.89 -9.24
C ALA A 100 15.05 -1.32 -8.02
N VAL A 101 15.70 -1.59 -6.88
CA VAL A 101 15.02 -1.93 -5.63
C VAL A 101 14.05 -0.83 -5.20
N LYS A 102 14.49 0.44 -5.19
CA LYS A 102 13.65 1.59 -4.84
C LYS A 102 12.40 1.69 -5.73
N LEU A 103 12.57 1.53 -7.04
CA LEU A 103 11.44 1.56 -7.99
C LEU A 103 10.50 0.36 -7.82
N CYS A 104 11.03 -0.84 -7.56
CA CYS A 104 10.23 -2.02 -7.24
C CYS A 104 9.44 -1.83 -5.94
N LEU A 105 10.03 -1.19 -4.92
CA LEU A 105 9.33 -0.87 -3.67
C LEU A 105 8.18 0.11 -3.91
N LEU A 106 8.38 1.13 -4.75
CA LEU A 106 7.30 2.04 -5.16
C LEU A 106 6.18 1.28 -5.88
N TYR A 107 6.51 0.36 -6.78
CA TYR A 107 5.54 -0.48 -7.47
C TYR A 107 4.71 -1.35 -6.50
N ILE A 108 5.39 -2.11 -5.65
CA ILE A 108 4.75 -3.00 -4.67
C ILE A 108 3.87 -2.21 -3.72
N LEU A 109 4.35 -1.08 -3.21
CA LEU A 109 3.60 -0.24 -2.30
C LEU A 109 2.32 0.29 -2.94
N ASN A 110 2.40 0.89 -4.12
CA ASN A 110 1.28 1.61 -4.73
C ASN A 110 0.24 0.67 -5.33
N TRP A 111 0.63 -0.28 -6.18
CA TRP A 111 -0.34 -1.11 -6.90
C TRP A 111 -0.65 -2.44 -6.22
N ILE A 112 0.27 -3.00 -5.41
CA ILE A 112 0.02 -4.29 -4.75
C ILE A 112 -0.55 -4.07 -3.35
N LEU A 113 0.05 -3.20 -2.54
CA LEU A 113 -0.35 -3.01 -1.15
C LEU A 113 -1.50 -2.00 -0.99
N MET A 114 -1.43 -0.85 -1.65
CA MET A 114 -2.51 0.17 -1.61
C MET A 114 -3.59 -0.07 -2.66
N GLY A 115 -3.37 -0.96 -3.62
CA GLY A 115 -4.37 -1.28 -4.64
C GLY A 115 -4.76 -0.11 -5.53
N LEU A 116 -3.83 0.83 -5.78
CA LEU A 116 -4.10 1.97 -6.65
C LEU A 116 -4.56 1.53 -8.04
N ASP A 117 -5.50 2.27 -8.63
CA ASP A 117 -5.84 2.15 -10.05
C ASP A 117 -4.63 2.60 -10.90
N GLU A 118 -4.48 2.09 -12.12
CA GLU A 118 -3.39 2.47 -13.03
C GLU A 118 -3.42 3.97 -13.40
N LYS A 119 -4.58 4.62 -13.24
CA LYS A 119 -4.74 6.07 -13.44
C LYS A 119 -4.25 6.92 -12.26
N GLU A 120 -4.16 6.33 -11.08
CA GLU A 120 -3.65 6.99 -9.89
C GLU A 120 -2.13 7.10 -9.98
N LYS A 121 -1.58 8.16 -9.40
CA LYS A 121 -0.15 8.48 -9.52
C LYS A 121 0.57 8.36 -8.20
N ILE A 122 1.85 8.00 -8.28
CA ILE A 122 2.78 8.07 -7.15
C ILE A 122 3.06 9.53 -6.84
N LEU A 123 2.84 9.91 -5.59
CA LEU A 123 3.10 11.26 -5.10
C LEU A 123 4.60 11.44 -4.84
N VAL A 124 5.14 12.63 -5.16
CA VAL A 124 6.58 12.93 -4.99
C VAL A 124 7.12 12.61 -3.59
N TRP A 125 6.32 12.75 -2.54
CA TRP A 125 6.78 12.47 -1.17
C TRP A 125 7.10 10.98 -0.96
N GLN A 126 6.43 10.06 -1.65
CA GLN A 126 6.74 8.63 -1.61
C GLN A 126 8.06 8.34 -2.32
N ILE A 127 8.30 9.02 -3.45
CA ILE A 127 9.57 8.95 -4.20
C ILE A 127 10.72 9.47 -3.33
N ARG A 128 10.51 10.58 -2.60
CA ARG A 128 11.51 11.11 -1.67
C ARG A 128 11.77 10.16 -0.51
N LEU A 129 10.72 9.54 0.02
CA LEU A 129 10.84 8.60 1.14
C LEU A 129 11.63 7.35 0.76
N VAL A 130 11.44 6.80 -0.44
CA VAL A 130 12.20 5.61 -0.88
C VAL A 130 13.68 5.89 -1.16
N GLU A 131 14.10 7.16 -1.20
CA GLU A 131 15.53 7.49 -1.32
C GLU A 131 16.33 7.06 -0.09
N ASP A 132 15.70 7.10 1.08
CA ASP A 132 16.22 6.64 2.36
C ASP A 132 15.45 5.40 2.81
N LEU A 133 16.01 4.22 2.51
CA LEU A 133 15.36 2.94 2.80
C LEU A 133 15.20 2.67 4.31
N ASP A 134 16.11 3.18 5.16
CA ASP A 134 15.98 3.01 6.61
C ASP A 134 14.74 3.76 7.12
N THR A 135 14.52 4.95 6.57
CA THR A 135 13.34 5.77 6.84
C THR A 135 12.08 5.17 6.21
N PHE A 136 12.16 4.64 4.99
CA PHE A 136 11.07 3.94 4.32
C PHE A 136 10.59 2.71 5.12
N ASP A 137 11.49 1.91 5.68
CA ASP A 137 11.19 0.66 6.41
C ASP A 137 10.57 0.89 7.80
N VAL A 138 10.80 2.08 8.39
CA VAL A 138 10.17 2.47 9.65
C VAL A 138 8.91 3.31 9.45
N PHE A 139 8.65 3.76 8.23
CA PHE A 139 7.45 4.52 7.88
C PHE A 139 6.19 3.70 8.15
N PRO A 140 5.10 4.32 8.67
CA PRO A 140 3.90 3.60 9.04
C PRO A 140 2.99 3.29 7.85
N TRP A 141 3.50 2.50 6.89
CA TRP A 141 2.76 2.11 5.69
C TRP A 141 1.42 1.44 5.98
N GLY A 142 1.29 0.70 7.08
CA GLY A 142 0.03 0.06 7.46
C GLY A 142 -1.08 1.08 7.71
N ALA A 143 -0.74 2.25 8.27
CA ALA A 143 -1.71 3.33 8.48
C ALA A 143 -2.17 3.95 7.16
N GLN A 144 -1.32 4.00 6.13
CA GLN A 144 -1.70 4.49 4.81
C GLN A 144 -2.57 3.48 4.06
N VAL A 145 -2.16 2.20 4.04
CA VAL A 145 -2.87 1.12 3.33
C VAL A 145 -4.28 0.89 3.88
N ILE A 146 -4.46 0.87 5.21
CA ILE A 146 -5.80 0.72 5.80
C ILE A 146 -6.56 2.05 5.81
N GLY A 147 -5.86 3.17 6.04
CA GLY A 147 -6.48 4.48 6.19
C GLY A 147 -7.06 5.07 4.90
N SER A 148 -6.52 4.71 3.73
CA SER A 148 -7.06 5.15 2.42
C SER A 148 -8.46 4.61 2.15
N HIS A 149 -8.73 3.33 2.46
CA HIS A 149 -10.04 2.71 2.22
C HIS A 149 -11.16 3.28 3.11
N VAL A 150 -10.85 3.64 4.36
CA VAL A 150 -11.84 4.21 5.30
C VAL A 150 -12.28 5.64 4.92
N LEU A 151 -11.50 6.35 4.09
CA LEU A 151 -11.83 7.70 3.65
C LEU A 151 -12.71 7.71 2.39
N ASP A 152 -12.59 6.72 1.51
CA ASP A 152 -13.45 6.60 0.33
C ASP A 152 -14.86 6.13 0.69
N ASP A 153 -15.01 5.17 1.62
CA ASP A 153 -16.34 4.73 2.09
C ASP A 153 -17.14 5.87 2.76
N ARG A 154 -16.47 6.84 3.40
CA ARG A 154 -17.13 8.01 4.00
C ARG A 154 -17.55 9.05 2.97
N ARG A 155 -16.91 9.10 1.80
CA ARG A 155 -17.32 10.01 0.72
C ARG A 155 -18.57 9.49 0.02
N GLU A 156 -18.67 8.19 -0.22
CA GLU A 156 -19.86 7.59 -0.85
C GLU A 156 -21.11 7.62 0.06
N GLN A 157 -20.94 7.58 1.39
CA GLN A 157 -22.04 7.69 2.35
C GLN A 157 -22.54 9.12 2.60
N LEU A 158 -21.79 10.15 2.19
CA LEU A 158 -22.20 11.55 2.31
C LEU A 158 -22.82 12.11 1.01
N GLU A 159 -22.77 11.34 -0.08
CA GLU A 159 -23.32 11.70 -1.39
C GLU A 159 -24.67 11.01 -1.72
N ASN A 160 -25.27 10.29 -0.76
CA ASN A 160 -26.62 9.71 -0.82
C ASN A 160 -27.51 10.20 0.34
#